data_AF-A0A517QFD6-F1
#
_entry.id   AF-A0A517QFD6-F1
#
_cell.length_a   1.000
_cell.length_b   1.000
_cell.length_c   1.000
_cell.angle_alpha   90.00
_cell.angle_beta   90.00
_cell.angle_gamma   90.00
#
_symmetry.space_group_name_H-M   'P 1'
#
loop_
_entity.id
_entity.type
_entity.pdbx_description
1 polymer ?
#
loop_
_entity_poly.entity_id
_entity_poly.type
_entity_poly.pdbx_seq_one_letter_code
_entity_poly.pdbx_strand_id
1 'polypeptide(L)'
;MTDQEQTPAIPEPVHILAPLVRSLPAAYLVFMLLVGGFALSTLLFLVQLRMEVEPFILLTDSRSGRLAVYSHLARACACLLLAFALQRYIASLRRIRHNTPDALDRFFKASRFLWRALFLCALLVIGMGLWAFDVRRDPAADFAVGQEIYSSNPEPKVQVEFYLAETRPGKGLEERLVRKSGESIWLPVQPILSNEHFLQAQVGLDSDQTPVVTMKLNEEGTAIIRQASREHRDNPLAILVDGEVIMAPNIAAPMGSEIMITGIKTTEEAQRIARSISGNE
;
A
#
# COMPACT_ATOMS: atom_id res chain seq x y z
N MET A 1 -71.45 -54.86 -23.06
CA MET A 1 -71.29 -53.51 -23.65
C MET A 1 -69.95 -53.00 -23.17
N THR A 2 -68.94 -53.20 -24.02
CA THR A 2 -67.60 -52.60 -24.05
C THR A 2 -66.95 -52.15 -22.73
N ASP A 3 -66.03 -52.98 -22.24
CA ASP A 3 -64.91 -52.55 -21.41
C ASP A 3 -64.11 -51.50 -22.17
N GLN A 4 -64.09 -50.26 -21.68
CA GLN A 4 -63.12 -49.27 -22.15
C GLN A 4 -61.78 -49.58 -21.51
N GLU A 5 -60.91 -50.21 -22.30
CA GLU A 5 -59.49 -50.35 -22.01
C GLU A 5 -58.89 -48.94 -21.88
N GLN A 6 -58.65 -48.53 -20.64
CA GLN A 6 -58.06 -47.24 -20.33
C GLN A 6 -56.56 -47.32 -20.63
N THR A 7 -56.18 -46.91 -21.84
CA THR A 7 -54.79 -46.74 -22.25
C THR A 7 -54.06 -45.92 -21.18
N PRO A 8 -52.98 -46.44 -20.57
CA PRO A 8 -52.25 -45.67 -19.57
C PRO A 8 -51.66 -44.44 -20.25
N ALA A 9 -52.01 -43.25 -19.76
CA ALA A 9 -51.42 -42.00 -20.21
C ALA A 9 -49.90 -42.11 -20.07
N ILE A 10 -49.20 -42.13 -21.20
CA ILE A 10 -47.74 -42.07 -21.23
C ILE A 10 -47.37 -40.79 -20.48
N PRO A 11 -46.65 -40.86 -19.35
CA PRO A 11 -46.26 -39.66 -18.62
C PRO A 11 -45.45 -38.78 -19.57
N GLU A 12 -45.86 -37.52 -19.74
CA GLU A 12 -45.10 -36.57 -20.55
C GLU A 12 -43.63 -36.64 -20.14
N PRO A 13 -42.69 -36.77 -21.09
CA PRO A 13 -41.28 -36.86 -20.74
C PRO A 13 -40.91 -35.57 -20.01
N VAL A 14 -40.71 -35.68 -18.70
CA VAL A 14 -40.16 -34.60 -17.87
C VAL A 14 -38.88 -34.18 -18.55
N HIS A 15 -38.94 -33.04 -19.24
CA HIS A 15 -37.85 -32.56 -20.07
C HIS A 15 -36.61 -32.52 -19.18
N ILE A 16 -35.62 -33.37 -19.43
CA ILE A 16 -34.45 -33.60 -18.55
C ILE A 16 -33.71 -32.28 -18.26
N LEU A 17 -33.92 -31.26 -19.09
CA LEU A 17 -33.32 -29.93 -19.03
C LEU A 17 -34.21 -28.87 -18.36
N ALA A 18 -35.44 -29.19 -17.94
CA ALA A 18 -36.35 -28.26 -17.29
C ALA A 18 -35.75 -27.61 -16.02
N PRO A 19 -34.99 -28.33 -15.16
CA PRO A 19 -34.31 -27.69 -14.03
C PRO A 19 -33.29 -26.62 -14.45
N LEU A 20 -32.56 -26.84 -15.55
CA LEU A 20 -31.59 -25.88 -16.08
C LEU A 20 -32.26 -24.61 -16.62
N VAL A 21 -33.42 -24.74 -17.26
CA VAL A 21 -34.16 -23.56 -17.74
C VAL A 21 -34.74 -22.77 -16.57
N ARG A 22 -35.18 -23.44 -15.50
CA ARG A 22 -35.69 -22.81 -14.29
C ARG A 22 -34.63 -21.99 -13.54
N SER A 23 -33.34 -22.28 -13.72
CA SER A 23 -32.25 -21.49 -13.11
C SER A 23 -31.94 -20.18 -13.82
N LEU A 24 -32.60 -19.85 -14.94
CA LEU A 24 -32.36 -18.60 -15.70
C LEU A 24 -32.44 -17.33 -14.84
N PRO A 25 -33.46 -17.12 -13.98
CA PRO A 25 -33.55 -15.91 -13.17
C PRO A 25 -32.35 -15.74 -12.22
N ALA A 26 -31.92 -16.84 -11.58
CA ALA A 26 -30.74 -16.84 -10.72
C ALA A 26 -29.46 -16.54 -11.52
N ALA A 27 -29.32 -17.11 -12.72
CA ALA A 27 -28.19 -16.82 -13.60
C ALA A 27 -28.14 -15.34 -14.02
N TYR A 28 -29.29 -14.72 -14.31
CA TYR A 28 -29.38 -13.28 -14.59
C TYR A 28 -29.00 -12.42 -13.39
N LEU A 29 -29.42 -12.79 -12.18
CA LEU A 29 -29.04 -12.10 -10.95
C LEU A 29 -27.51 -12.13 -10.78
N VAL A 30 -26.90 -13.31 -10.88
CA VAL A 30 -25.43 -13.44 -10.80
C VAL A 30 -24.74 -12.64 -11.89
N PHE A 31 -25.27 -12.62 -13.11
CA PHE A 31 -24.73 -11.79 -14.20
C PHE A 31 -24.76 -10.30 -13.87
N MET A 32 -25.87 -9.79 -13.33
CA MET A 32 -26.00 -8.39 -12.91
C MET A 32 -25.01 -8.04 -11.80
N LEU A 33 -24.82 -8.93 -10.82
CA LEU A 33 -23.82 -8.75 -9.76
C LEU A 33 -22.40 -8.72 -10.32
N LEU A 34 -22.07 -9.56 -11.30
CA LEU A 34 -20.75 -9.57 -11.94
C LEU A 34 -20.49 -8.28 -12.72
N VAL A 35 -21.49 -7.76 -13.44
CA VAL A 35 -21.38 -6.47 -14.15
C VAL A 35 -21.21 -5.31 -13.16
N GLY A 36 -21.99 -5.30 -12.07
CA GLY A 36 -21.84 -4.31 -11.00
C GLY A 36 -20.47 -4.38 -10.31
N GLY A 37 -19.99 -5.61 -10.03
CA GLY A 37 -18.66 -5.85 -9.49
C GLY A 37 -17.54 -5.37 -10.42
N PHE A 38 -17.68 -5.56 -11.73
CA PHE A 38 -16.74 -5.04 -12.73
C PHE A 38 -16.73 -3.50 -12.74
N ALA A 39 -17.90 -2.86 -12.76
CA ALA A 39 -18.01 -1.40 -12.76
C ALA A 39 -17.42 -0.79 -11.49
N LEU A 40 -17.76 -1.35 -10.32
CA LEU A 40 -17.23 -0.90 -9.02
C LEU A 40 -15.71 -1.09 -8.94
N SER A 41 -15.20 -2.24 -9.36
CA SER A 41 -13.75 -2.52 -9.32
C SER A 41 -12.97 -1.61 -10.26
N THR A 42 -13.52 -1.34 -11.45
CA THR A 42 -12.93 -0.39 -12.41
C THR A 42 -12.95 1.03 -11.86
N LEU A 43 -14.04 1.46 -11.23
CA LEU A 43 -14.13 2.78 -10.59
C LEU A 43 -13.08 2.93 -9.48
N LEU A 44 -12.98 1.95 -8.58
CA LEU A 44 -11.98 1.95 -7.50
C LEU A 44 -10.56 1.95 -8.05
N PHE A 45 -10.29 1.17 -9.10
CA PHE A 45 -9.01 1.20 -9.81
C PHE A 45 -8.70 2.59 -10.35
N LEU A 46 -9.64 3.24 -11.04
CA LEU A 46 -9.43 4.59 -11.61
C LEU A 46 -9.25 5.67 -10.53
N VAL A 47 -10.00 5.58 -9.43
CA VAL A 47 -9.84 6.50 -8.30
C VAL A 47 -8.47 6.34 -7.67
N GLN A 48 -8.05 5.11 -7.38
CA GLN A 48 -6.74 4.82 -6.81
C GLN A 48 -5.62 5.23 -7.77
N LEU A 49 -5.75 4.89 -9.05
CA LEU A 49 -4.82 5.28 -10.12
C LEU A 49 -4.67 6.80 -10.18
N ARG A 50 -5.76 7.55 -10.09
CA ARG A 50 -5.73 9.02 -10.10
C ARG A 50 -5.06 9.60 -8.85
N MET A 51 -5.36 9.06 -7.68
CA MET A 51 -4.76 9.51 -6.41
C MET A 51 -3.25 9.27 -6.36
N GLU A 52 -2.77 8.20 -6.99
CA GLU A 52 -1.34 7.88 -7.04
C GLU A 52 -0.61 8.70 -8.11
N VAL A 53 -1.22 8.97 -9.27
CA VAL A 53 -0.56 9.71 -10.37
C VAL A 53 -0.36 11.21 -10.10
N GLU A 54 -1.15 11.85 -9.23
CA GLU A 54 -1.09 13.30 -8.96
C GLU A 54 -0.68 13.69 -7.53
N PRO A 55 0.43 13.15 -7.00
CA PRO A 55 1.63 14.00 -6.92
C PRO A 55 2.92 13.18 -6.99
N PHE A 56 3.50 12.98 -8.19
CA PHE A 56 4.88 12.44 -8.35
C PHE A 56 5.22 11.10 -7.64
N ILE A 57 4.23 10.33 -7.19
CA ILE A 57 4.42 9.00 -6.59
C ILE A 57 4.12 7.96 -7.67
N LEU A 58 5.11 7.19 -8.10
CA LEU A 58 4.86 6.12 -9.07
C LEU A 58 4.02 5.02 -8.41
N LEU A 59 2.99 4.56 -9.15
CA LEU A 59 2.01 3.48 -8.88
C LEU A 59 2.58 2.17 -8.30
N THR A 60 3.89 2.04 -8.26
CA THR A 60 4.63 0.84 -7.93
C THR A 60 5.48 0.98 -6.68
N ASP A 61 5.48 2.12 -5.99
CA ASP A 61 6.54 2.42 -5.01
C ASP A 61 6.17 2.08 -3.58
N SER A 62 4.88 1.97 -3.24
CA SER A 62 4.43 1.54 -1.92
C SER A 62 3.81 0.14 -1.95
N ARG A 63 4.13 -0.66 -0.93
CA ARG A 63 3.55 -1.99 -0.72
C ARG A 63 2.02 -1.97 -0.66
N SER A 64 1.44 -0.96 -0.02
CA SER A 64 -0.01 -0.74 0.06
C SER A 64 -0.62 -0.35 -1.29
N GLY A 65 0.02 0.54 -2.05
CA GLY A 65 -0.43 0.97 -3.38
C GLY A 65 -0.44 -0.18 -4.39
N ARG A 66 0.66 -0.94 -4.47
CA ARG A 66 0.74 -2.14 -5.34
C ARG A 66 -0.40 -3.11 -5.02
N LEU A 67 -0.58 -3.47 -3.75
CA LEU A 67 -1.64 -4.41 -3.37
C LEU A 67 -3.04 -3.88 -3.70
N ALA A 68 -3.31 -2.59 -3.44
CA ALA A 68 -4.61 -1.99 -3.70
C ALA A 68 -4.92 -1.95 -5.21
N VAL A 69 -4.06 -1.32 -6.01
CA VAL A 69 -4.27 -1.11 -7.45
C VAL A 69 -4.40 -2.43 -8.20
N TYR A 70 -3.45 -3.35 -8.02
CA TYR A 70 -3.47 -4.61 -8.76
C TYR A 70 -4.59 -5.54 -8.30
N SER A 71 -5.06 -5.44 -7.04
CA SER A 71 -6.22 -6.20 -6.58
C SER A 71 -7.53 -5.73 -7.23
N HIS A 72 -7.71 -4.42 -7.41
CA HIS A 72 -8.87 -3.86 -8.10
C HIS A 72 -8.88 -4.24 -9.59
N LEU A 73 -7.72 -4.16 -10.25
CA LEU A 73 -7.56 -4.58 -11.64
C LEU A 73 -7.84 -6.07 -11.82
N ALA A 74 -7.26 -6.93 -10.97
CA ALA A 74 -7.49 -8.39 -11.02
C ALA A 74 -8.96 -8.73 -10.80
N ARG A 75 -9.64 -8.07 -9.85
CA ARG A 75 -11.08 -8.25 -9.61
C ARG A 75 -11.91 -7.82 -10.80
N ALA A 76 -11.58 -6.69 -11.44
CA ALA A 76 -12.26 -6.22 -12.65
C ALA A 76 -12.12 -7.25 -13.79
N CYS A 77 -10.91 -7.75 -14.05
CA CYS A 77 -10.67 -8.80 -15.06
C CYS A 77 -11.46 -10.08 -14.77
N ALA A 78 -11.48 -10.54 -13.51
CA ALA A 78 -12.23 -11.73 -13.10
C ALA A 78 -13.75 -11.55 -13.30
N CYS A 79 -14.31 -10.42 -12.84
CA CYS A 79 -15.72 -10.11 -13.02
C CYS A 79 -16.11 -10.03 -14.50
N LEU A 80 -15.28 -9.40 -15.34
CA LEU A 80 -15.53 -9.29 -16.79
C LEU A 80 -15.51 -10.66 -17.48
N LEU A 81 -14.52 -11.49 -17.18
CA LEU A 81 -14.40 -12.83 -17.77
C LEU A 81 -15.58 -13.73 -17.37
N LEU A 82 -15.97 -13.71 -16.09
CA LEU A 82 -17.11 -14.48 -15.60
C LEU A 82 -18.44 -13.95 -16.15
N ALA A 83 -18.60 -12.63 -16.27
CA ALA A 83 -19.79 -12.04 -16.88
C ALA A 83 -19.93 -12.49 -18.33
N PHE A 84 -18.84 -12.46 -19.11
CA PHE A 84 -18.82 -12.93 -20.50
C PHE A 84 -19.13 -14.43 -20.60
N ALA A 85 -18.54 -15.25 -19.74
CA ALA A 85 -18.80 -16.69 -19.70
C ALA A 85 -20.26 -17.00 -19.33
N LEU A 86 -20.80 -16.30 -18.34
CA LEU A 86 -22.17 -16.47 -17.89
C LEU A 86 -23.18 -15.97 -18.93
N GLN A 87 -22.88 -14.89 -19.66
CA GLN A 87 -23.68 -14.42 -20.78
C GLN A 87 -23.83 -15.50 -21.87
N ARG A 88 -22.73 -16.19 -22.22
CA ARG A 88 -22.75 -17.31 -23.18
C ARG A 88 -23.58 -18.48 -22.65
N TYR A 89 -23.46 -18.79 -21.36
CA TYR A 89 -24.24 -19.84 -20.70
C TYR A 89 -25.74 -19.53 -20.70
N ILE A 90 -26.15 -18.32 -20.29
CA ILE A 90 -27.54 -17.85 -20.34
C ILE A 90 -28.08 -17.88 -21.77
N ALA A 91 -27.29 -17.46 -22.77
CA ALA A 91 -27.69 -17.53 -24.17
C ALA A 91 -27.94 -18.98 -24.64
N SER A 92 -27.18 -19.95 -24.14
CA SER A 92 -27.40 -21.37 -24.43
C SER A 92 -28.66 -21.92 -23.76
N LEU A 93 -28.93 -21.54 -22.51
CA LEU A 93 -30.16 -21.93 -21.79
C LEU A 93 -31.42 -21.36 -22.44
N ARG A 94 -31.37 -20.13 -22.95
CA ARG A 94 -32.47 -19.55 -23.73
C ARG A 94 -32.76 -20.34 -24.99
N ARG A 95 -31.73 -20.82 -25.69
CA ARG A 95 -31.88 -21.68 -26.88
C ARG A 95 -32.53 -23.02 -26.56
N ILE A 96 -32.16 -23.64 -25.43
CA ILE A 96 -32.84 -24.84 -24.91
C ILE A 96 -34.32 -24.55 -24.65
N ARG A 97 -34.63 -23.41 -24.00
CA ARG A 97 -36.01 -23.00 -23.74
C ARG A 97 -36.84 -22.79 -25.02
N HIS A 98 -36.21 -22.32 -26.10
CA HIS A 98 -36.86 -22.12 -27.40
C HIS A 98 -36.79 -23.35 -28.32
N ASN A 99 -36.33 -24.50 -27.82
CA ASN A 99 -36.24 -25.77 -28.55
C ASN A 99 -35.53 -25.65 -29.91
N THR A 100 -34.44 -24.87 -29.99
CA THR A 100 -33.71 -24.68 -31.26
C THR A 100 -32.89 -25.90 -31.64
N PRO A 101 -32.73 -26.22 -32.94
CA PRO A 101 -31.72 -27.18 -33.38
C PRO A 101 -30.33 -26.72 -32.89
N ASP A 102 -29.48 -27.67 -32.49
CA ASP A 102 -28.14 -27.46 -31.89
C ASP A 102 -28.10 -26.86 -30.48
N ALA A 103 -29.23 -26.74 -29.76
CA ALA A 103 -29.26 -26.15 -28.42
C ALA A 103 -28.30 -26.85 -27.43
N LEU A 104 -28.25 -28.18 -27.46
CA LEU A 104 -27.40 -28.99 -26.59
C LEU A 104 -25.91 -28.83 -26.87
N ASP A 105 -25.49 -28.84 -28.14
CA ASP A 105 -24.08 -28.64 -28.50
C ASP A 105 -23.59 -27.26 -28.03
N ARG A 106 -24.39 -26.21 -28.26
CA ARG A 106 -24.06 -24.86 -27.77
C ARG A 106 -24.02 -24.79 -26.25
N PHE A 107 -24.90 -25.50 -25.56
CA PHE A 107 -24.89 -25.60 -24.10
C PHE A 107 -23.59 -26.24 -23.60
N PHE A 108 -23.18 -27.38 -24.15
CA PHE A 108 -21.92 -28.02 -23.76
C PHE A 108 -20.70 -27.13 -24.05
N LYS A 109 -20.68 -26.44 -25.20
CA LYS A 109 -19.61 -25.47 -25.53
C LYS A 109 -19.58 -24.31 -24.53
N ALA A 110 -20.74 -23.75 -24.18
CA ALA A 110 -20.85 -22.66 -23.21
C ALA A 110 -20.48 -23.11 -21.79
N SER A 111 -20.91 -24.31 -21.39
CA SER A 111 -20.56 -24.92 -20.10
C SER A 111 -19.06 -25.15 -19.97
N ARG A 112 -18.42 -25.75 -21.00
CA ARG A 112 -16.95 -25.91 -21.04
C ARG A 112 -16.22 -24.57 -20.95
N PHE A 113 -16.73 -23.54 -21.63
CA PHE A 113 -16.17 -22.20 -21.55
C PHE A 113 -16.31 -21.61 -20.14
N LEU A 114 -17.46 -21.78 -19.48
CA LEU A 114 -17.68 -21.34 -18.11
C LEU A 114 -16.72 -22.03 -17.13
N TRP A 115 -16.54 -23.34 -17.24
CA TRP A 115 -15.58 -24.08 -16.42
C TRP A 115 -14.13 -23.61 -16.64
N ARG A 116 -13.73 -23.33 -17.89
CA ARG A 116 -12.42 -22.74 -18.19
C ARG A 116 -12.26 -21.35 -17.58
N ALA A 117 -13.29 -20.51 -17.66
CA ALA A 117 -13.27 -19.19 -17.04
C ALA A 117 -13.15 -19.28 -15.51
N LEU A 118 -13.92 -20.16 -14.86
CA LEU A 118 -13.81 -20.42 -13.41
C LEU A 118 -12.42 -20.90 -13.02
N PHE A 119 -11.83 -21.82 -13.80
CA PHE A 119 -10.48 -22.30 -13.58
C PHE A 119 -9.43 -21.17 -13.70
N LEU A 120 -9.53 -20.33 -14.73
CA LEU A 120 -8.65 -19.17 -14.90
C LEU A 120 -8.81 -18.15 -13.76
N CYS A 121 -10.03 -17.90 -13.28
CA CYS A 121 -10.26 -17.05 -12.12
C CYS A 121 -9.66 -17.65 -10.84
N ALA A 122 -9.76 -18.97 -10.64
CA ALA A 122 -9.12 -19.64 -9.51
C ALA A 122 -7.59 -19.52 -9.56
N LEU A 123 -6.98 -19.72 -10.75
CA LEU A 123 -5.55 -19.51 -10.95
C LEU A 123 -5.14 -18.05 -10.69
N LEU A 124 -5.94 -17.08 -11.15
CA LEU A 124 -5.70 -15.66 -10.89
C LEU A 124 -5.73 -15.36 -9.39
N VAL A 125 -6.69 -15.91 -8.64
CA VAL A 125 -6.78 -15.74 -7.18
C VAL A 125 -5.57 -16.35 -6.49
N ILE A 126 -5.15 -17.56 -6.88
CA ILE A 126 -3.95 -18.21 -6.32
C ILE A 126 -2.70 -17.40 -6.65
N GLY A 127 -2.54 -16.98 -7.90
CA GLY A 127 -1.42 -16.15 -8.35
C GLY A 127 -1.37 -14.82 -7.59
N MET A 128 -2.52 -14.15 -7.41
CA MET A 128 -2.61 -12.95 -6.59
C MET A 128 -2.32 -13.22 -5.12
N GLY A 129 -2.73 -14.36 -4.58
CA GLY A 129 -2.42 -14.76 -3.21
C GLY A 129 -0.92 -14.95 -2.98
N LEU A 130 -0.26 -15.66 -3.90
CA LEU A 130 1.19 -15.88 -3.89
C LEU A 130 1.95 -14.56 -4.07
N TRP A 131 1.56 -13.76 -5.06
CA TRP A 131 2.16 -12.44 -5.30
C TRP A 131 1.96 -11.51 -4.10
N ALA A 132 0.75 -11.44 -3.53
CA ALA A 132 0.49 -10.62 -2.35
C ALA A 132 1.21 -11.11 -1.10
N PHE A 133 1.53 -12.39 -1.02
CA PHE A 133 2.35 -12.95 0.05
C PHE A 133 3.83 -12.59 -0.12
N ASP A 134 4.33 -12.67 -1.35
CA ASP A 134 5.68 -12.25 -1.73
C ASP A 134 5.91 -10.75 -1.49
N VAL A 135 5.02 -9.89 -2.01
CA VAL A 135 5.01 -8.43 -1.76
C VAL A 135 4.90 -8.10 -0.26
N ARG A 136 4.30 -8.98 0.54
CA ARG A 136 4.24 -8.81 2.00
C ARG A 136 5.51 -9.21 2.74
N ARG A 137 6.39 -9.98 2.10
CA ARG A 137 7.65 -10.47 2.66
C ARG A 137 8.86 -9.71 2.13
N ASP A 138 8.73 -9.11 0.96
CA ASP A 138 9.74 -8.24 0.40
C ASP A 138 9.97 -7.04 1.34
N PRO A 139 11.17 -6.89 1.93
CA PRO A 139 11.52 -5.70 2.68
C PRO A 139 11.69 -4.52 1.71
N ALA A 140 12.31 -4.74 0.53
CA ALA A 140 12.63 -3.75 -0.51
C ALA A 140 11.39 -3.09 -1.13
N ALA A 141 10.24 -3.73 -0.99
CA ALA A 141 8.92 -3.24 -1.35
C ALA A 141 8.51 -1.91 -0.67
N ASP A 142 9.12 -1.59 0.48
CA ASP A 142 8.99 -0.30 1.18
C ASP A 142 10.16 0.66 0.85
N PHE A 143 11.20 0.18 0.14
CA PHE A 143 12.44 0.91 -0.20
C PHE A 143 12.64 1.17 -1.70
N ALA A 144 11.71 0.77 -2.58
CA ALA A 144 11.81 1.00 -4.03
C ALA A 144 11.60 2.46 -4.44
N VAL A 145 11.69 3.41 -3.49
CA VAL A 145 11.98 4.79 -3.82
C VAL A 145 13.46 4.86 -4.21
N GLY A 146 13.72 4.88 -5.51
CA GLY A 146 14.79 5.71 -6.04
C GLY A 146 16.20 5.14 -6.08
N GLN A 147 16.46 3.86 -5.89
CA GLN A 147 17.85 3.41 -6.08
C GLN A 147 18.35 3.62 -7.53
N GLU A 148 17.51 3.45 -8.55
CA GLU A 148 17.94 3.62 -9.95
C GLU A 148 18.02 5.09 -10.43
N ILE A 149 17.10 5.97 -10.02
CA ILE A 149 17.17 7.41 -10.38
C ILE A 149 18.22 8.16 -9.53
N TYR A 150 18.52 7.71 -8.32
CA TYR A 150 19.42 8.40 -7.41
C TYR A 150 20.85 7.82 -7.42
N SER A 151 21.09 6.67 -8.07
CA SER A 151 22.46 6.17 -8.31
C SER A 151 23.24 7.00 -9.33
N SER A 152 22.56 7.79 -10.17
CA SER A 152 23.20 8.68 -11.14
C SER A 152 23.43 10.10 -10.63
N ASN A 153 22.93 10.45 -9.44
CA ASN A 153 23.15 11.75 -8.83
C ASN A 153 23.44 11.55 -7.33
N PRO A 154 24.71 11.56 -6.89
CA PRO A 154 25.03 11.52 -5.48
C PRO A 154 24.48 12.82 -4.88
N GLU A 155 23.27 12.77 -4.34
CA GLU A 155 22.81 13.88 -3.51
C GLU A 155 23.84 14.09 -2.39
N PRO A 156 24.15 15.35 -2.07
CA PRO A 156 25.14 15.64 -1.04
C PRO A 156 24.74 14.95 0.25
N LYS A 157 25.70 14.31 0.91
CA LYS A 157 25.50 13.64 2.20
C LYS A 157 24.89 14.64 3.18
N VAL A 158 23.63 14.41 3.57
CA VAL A 158 22.92 15.26 4.52
C VAL A 158 23.60 15.16 5.89
N GLN A 159 23.99 16.31 6.43
CA GLN A 159 24.63 16.40 7.75
C GLN A 159 23.55 16.49 8.83
N VAL A 160 23.58 15.57 9.78
CA VAL A 160 22.65 15.52 10.91
C VAL A 160 23.45 15.64 12.19
N GLU A 161 23.16 16.68 12.95
CA GLU A 161 23.92 17.04 14.14
C GLU A 161 23.00 17.39 15.31
N PHE A 162 23.45 17.06 16.51
CA PHE A 162 22.72 17.34 17.75
C PHE A 162 23.58 18.24 18.62
N TYR A 163 22.97 19.25 19.24
CA TYR A 163 23.65 20.22 20.09
C TYR A 163 22.88 20.40 21.39
N LEU A 164 23.61 20.46 22.50
CA LEU A 164 23.08 20.93 23.78
C LEU A 164 22.93 22.45 23.69
N ALA A 165 21.71 22.92 23.50
CA ALA A 165 21.41 24.32 23.26
C ALA A 165 21.09 25.06 24.56
N GLU A 166 21.26 26.38 24.53
CA GLU A 166 20.92 27.29 25.61
C GLU A 166 19.84 28.28 25.15
N THR A 167 19.06 28.80 26.09
CA THR A 167 18.04 29.84 25.83
C THR A 167 18.55 31.26 26.08
N ARG A 168 19.85 31.40 26.41
CA ARG A 168 20.49 32.69 26.69
C ARG A 168 21.88 32.74 26.05
N PRO A 169 22.34 33.94 25.66
CA PRO A 169 23.69 34.11 25.13
C PRO A 169 24.75 33.76 26.18
N GLY A 170 25.86 33.19 25.71
CA GLY A 170 26.98 32.76 26.54
C GLY A 170 28.29 32.80 25.77
N LYS A 171 29.42 32.76 26.49
CA LYS A 171 30.75 32.76 25.87
C LYS A 171 30.95 31.47 25.07
N GLY A 172 31.25 31.60 23.79
CA GLY A 172 31.46 30.45 22.89
C GLY A 172 30.19 29.82 22.36
N LEU A 173 29.04 30.50 22.50
CA LEU A 173 27.78 30.09 21.89
C LEU A 173 27.44 30.98 20.69
N GLU A 174 26.87 30.37 19.66
CA GLU A 174 26.37 31.06 18.48
C GLU A 174 24.86 31.05 18.45
N GLU A 175 24.25 32.19 18.11
CA GLU A 175 22.81 32.28 17.92
C GLU A 175 22.38 31.55 16.64
N ARG A 176 21.26 30.82 16.74
CA ARG A 176 20.55 30.17 15.63
C ARG A 176 19.05 30.33 15.83
N LEU A 177 18.30 30.32 14.73
CA LEU A 177 16.84 30.34 14.75
C LEU A 177 16.29 28.94 14.52
N VAL A 178 15.33 28.53 15.34
CA VAL A 178 14.59 27.29 15.14
C VAL A 178 13.63 27.47 13.96
N ARG A 179 13.79 26.68 12.90
CA ARG A 179 13.01 26.78 11.65
C ARG A 179 11.49 26.85 11.89
N LYS A 180 10.97 26.01 12.78
CA LYS A 180 9.53 25.88 13.01
C LYS A 180 8.92 27.01 13.85
N SER A 181 9.60 27.44 14.91
CA SER A 181 9.07 28.45 15.85
C SER A 181 9.60 29.87 15.61
N GLY A 182 10.73 30.02 14.91
CA GLY A 182 11.44 31.29 14.78
C GLY A 182 12.14 31.74 16.08
N GLU A 183 12.22 30.86 17.09
CA GLU A 183 12.85 31.17 18.37
C GLU A 183 14.37 31.17 18.26
N SER A 184 15.03 32.14 18.91
CA SER A 184 16.48 32.18 19.05
C SER A 184 16.96 31.20 20.12
N ILE A 185 17.92 30.37 19.75
CA ILE A 185 18.65 29.48 20.65
C ILE A 185 20.15 29.67 20.44
N TRP A 186 20.95 29.30 21.45
CA TRP A 186 22.39 29.48 21.45
C TRP A 186 23.09 28.12 21.48
N LEU A 187 23.90 27.84 20.48
CA LEU A 187 24.55 26.54 20.28
C LEU A 187 26.05 26.61 20.57
N PRO A 188 26.66 25.59 21.21
CA PRO A 188 28.11 25.49 21.28
C PRO A 188 28.70 25.19 19.89
N VAL A 189 30.00 25.40 19.74
CA VAL A 189 30.71 25.21 18.47
C VAL A 189 30.68 23.74 18.00
N GLN A 190 30.71 22.79 18.93
CA GLN A 190 30.81 21.37 18.61
C GLN A 190 29.49 20.64 18.88
N PRO A 191 29.06 19.75 17.96
CA PRO A 191 27.91 18.90 18.19
C PRO A 191 28.25 17.83 19.23
N ILE A 192 27.22 17.38 19.95
CA ILE A 192 27.31 16.21 20.81
C ILE A 192 27.12 14.90 20.04
N LEU A 193 26.29 14.90 18.99
CA LEU A 193 26.16 13.76 18.07
C LEU A 193 26.23 14.25 16.63
N SER A 194 26.73 13.39 15.77
CA SER A 194 26.88 13.56 14.33
C SER A 194 26.39 12.29 13.61
N ASN A 195 26.34 12.28 12.27
CA ASN A 195 25.90 11.12 11.47
C ASN A 195 26.56 9.78 11.86
N GLU A 196 27.80 9.77 12.36
CA GLU A 196 28.53 8.54 12.70
C GLU A 196 27.97 7.82 13.94
N HIS A 197 27.19 8.54 14.77
CA HIS A 197 26.61 8.03 16.00
C HIS A 197 25.28 7.28 15.78
N PHE A 198 24.85 7.15 14.53
CA PHE A 198 23.57 6.54 14.15
C PHE A 198 23.79 5.26 13.34
N LEU A 199 22.97 4.24 13.64
CA LEU A 199 22.97 2.96 12.92
C LEU A 199 22.06 3.00 11.69
N GLN A 200 20.87 3.57 11.85
CA GLN A 200 19.84 3.57 10.82
C GLN A 200 18.82 4.66 11.10
N ALA A 201 18.13 5.10 10.05
CA ALA A 201 17.00 6.00 10.16
C ALA A 201 15.86 5.55 9.23
N GLN A 202 14.63 5.76 9.67
CA GLN A 202 13.41 5.33 8.99
C GLN A 202 12.42 6.50 8.90
N VAL A 203 11.79 6.64 7.73
CA VAL A 203 10.73 7.61 7.50
C VAL A 203 9.40 7.00 7.93
N GLY A 204 8.59 7.78 8.64
CA GLY A 204 7.23 7.45 8.98
C GLY A 204 6.30 8.63 8.80
N LEU A 205 5.05 8.45 9.21
CA LEU A 205 4.06 9.51 9.33
C LEU A 205 3.57 9.55 10.77
N ASP A 206 3.34 10.76 11.29
CA ASP A 206 2.66 10.93 12.58
C ASP A 206 1.13 10.81 12.45
N SER A 207 0.41 11.05 13.56
CA SER A 207 -1.06 11.00 13.60
C SER A 207 -1.74 11.99 12.66
N ASP A 208 -1.05 13.08 12.34
CA ASP A 208 -1.55 14.18 11.51
C ASP A 208 -1.13 14.00 10.04
N GLN A 209 -0.60 12.82 9.69
CA GLN A 209 -0.04 12.50 8.37
C GLN A 209 1.14 13.39 7.97
N THR A 210 1.87 13.92 8.95
CA THR A 210 3.09 14.70 8.72
C THR A 210 4.32 13.78 8.70
N PRO A 211 5.29 13.98 7.79
CA PRO A 211 6.52 13.21 7.76
C PRO A 211 7.33 13.32 9.05
N VAL A 212 7.81 12.17 9.54
CA VAL A 212 8.72 12.06 10.67
C VAL A 212 9.90 11.15 10.32
N VAL A 213 11.04 11.36 10.97
CA VAL A 213 12.21 10.49 10.85
C VAL A 213 12.56 9.92 12.21
N THR A 214 12.52 8.60 12.34
CA THR A 214 12.96 7.88 13.53
C THR A 214 14.39 7.38 13.31
N MET A 215 15.31 7.76 14.18
CA MET A 215 16.72 7.44 14.11
C MET A 215 17.10 6.52 15.27
N LYS A 216 17.90 5.50 14.97
CA LYS A 216 18.47 4.60 15.97
C LYS A 216 19.96 4.88 16.12
N LEU A 217 20.39 5.13 17.35
CA LEU A 217 21.77 5.38 17.73
C LEU A 217 22.56 4.07 17.80
N ASN A 218 23.87 4.15 17.56
CA ASN A 218 24.81 3.08 17.89
C ASN A 218 25.11 3.07 19.40
N GLU A 219 25.92 2.12 19.86
CA GLU A 219 26.21 1.96 21.30
C GLU A 219 26.90 3.21 21.88
N GLU A 220 27.85 3.78 21.14
CA GLU A 220 28.59 4.99 21.52
C GLU A 220 27.67 6.22 21.62
N GLY A 221 26.91 6.52 20.56
CA GLY A 221 25.94 7.61 20.54
C GLY A 221 24.88 7.49 21.61
N THR A 222 24.42 6.26 21.89
CA THR A 222 23.49 5.97 22.99
C THR A 222 24.10 6.30 24.35
N ALA A 223 25.38 5.97 24.58
CA ALA A 223 26.06 6.29 25.83
C ALA A 223 26.23 7.81 26.01
N ILE A 224 26.68 8.50 24.95
CA ILE A 224 26.88 9.95 24.93
C ILE A 224 25.58 10.69 25.25
N ILE A 225 24.51 10.43 24.49
CA ILE A 225 23.26 11.17 24.66
C ILE A 225 22.59 10.87 26.01
N ARG A 226 22.72 9.65 26.51
CA ARG A 226 22.16 9.26 27.81
C ARG A 226 22.83 9.99 28.96
N GLN A 227 24.14 10.21 28.89
CA GLN A 227 24.85 10.97 29.90
C GLN A 227 24.51 12.45 29.79
N ALA A 228 24.62 13.03 28.60
CA ALA A 228 24.37 14.45 28.39
C ALA A 228 22.93 14.87 28.68
N SER A 229 21.94 14.05 28.34
CA SER A 229 20.53 14.33 28.67
C SER A 229 20.21 14.27 30.18
N ARG A 230 21.07 13.64 30.99
CA ARG A 230 20.96 13.72 32.47
C ARG A 230 21.48 15.06 32.99
N GLU A 231 22.58 15.52 32.41
CA GLU A 231 23.26 16.75 32.83
C GLU A 231 22.57 18.01 32.30
N HIS A 232 21.98 17.94 31.11
CA HIS A 232 21.34 19.05 30.41
C HIS A 232 19.81 19.04 30.50
N ARG A 233 19.28 18.63 31.66
CA ARG A 233 17.84 18.51 31.87
C ARG A 233 17.15 19.88 31.80
N ASP A 234 15.93 19.89 31.28
CA ASP A 234 15.06 21.07 31.11
C ASP A 234 15.61 22.15 30.17
N ASN A 235 16.74 21.87 29.51
CA ASN A 235 17.34 22.70 28.48
C ASN A 235 17.08 22.12 27.08
N PRO A 236 17.13 22.95 26.02
CA PRO A 236 16.84 22.50 24.66
C PRO A 236 17.94 21.60 24.08
N LEU A 237 17.52 20.58 23.34
CA LEU A 237 18.37 19.75 22.48
C LEU A 237 18.12 20.15 21.03
N ALA A 238 19.01 20.94 20.44
CA ALA A 238 18.86 21.35 19.05
C ALA A 238 19.24 20.22 18.10
N ILE A 239 18.41 20.01 17.09
CA ILE A 239 18.62 19.02 16.03
C ILE A 239 18.77 19.78 14.72
N LEU A 240 19.93 19.65 14.10
CA LEU A 240 20.30 20.35 12.88
C LEU A 240 20.34 19.36 11.72
N VAL A 241 19.86 19.84 10.57
CA VAL A 241 19.97 19.16 9.28
C VAL A 241 20.55 20.17 8.29
N ASP A 242 21.70 19.84 7.70
CA ASP A 242 22.45 20.72 6.80
C ASP A 242 22.71 22.12 7.39
N GLY A 243 23.02 22.17 8.69
CA GLY A 243 23.30 23.40 9.44
C GLY A 243 22.07 24.22 9.86
N GLU A 244 20.86 23.80 9.49
CA GLU A 244 19.62 24.47 9.88
C GLU A 244 18.96 23.77 11.08
N VAL A 245 18.56 24.52 12.11
CA VAL A 245 17.89 23.98 13.30
C VAL A 245 16.45 23.62 12.97
N ILE A 246 16.17 22.33 12.82
CA ILE A 246 14.83 21.83 12.49
C ILE A 246 13.90 21.93 13.69
N MET A 247 14.40 21.51 14.85
CA MET A 247 13.67 21.52 16.11
C MET A 247 14.63 21.59 17.30
N ALA A 248 14.14 22.06 18.44
CA ALA A 248 14.90 22.16 19.68
C ALA A 248 14.02 21.85 20.91
N PRO A 249 13.55 20.60 21.10
CA PRO A 249 12.74 20.24 22.25
C PRO A 249 13.55 20.29 23.56
N ASN A 250 12.88 20.61 24.67
CA ASN A 250 13.50 20.52 26.00
C ASN A 250 13.68 19.07 26.44
N ILE A 251 14.83 18.78 27.05
CA ILE A 251 15.17 17.45 27.56
C ILE A 251 14.42 17.19 28.86
N ALA A 252 13.33 16.42 28.79
CA ALA A 252 12.51 16.09 29.95
C ALA A 252 13.06 14.91 30.79
N ALA A 253 13.78 13.98 30.17
CA ALA A 253 14.27 12.76 30.80
C ALA A 253 15.52 12.22 30.08
N PRO A 254 16.29 11.31 30.71
CA PRO A 254 17.43 10.67 30.07
C PRO A 254 17.00 9.96 28.78
N MET A 255 17.69 10.25 27.69
CA MET A 255 17.34 9.73 26.37
C MET A 255 17.78 8.28 26.15
N GLY A 256 17.02 7.58 25.32
CA GLY A 256 17.28 6.20 24.90
C GLY A 256 18.15 6.13 23.64
N SER A 257 18.14 4.95 23.00
CA SER A 257 18.84 4.69 21.74
C SER A 257 18.04 5.10 20.50
N GLU A 258 16.84 5.63 20.66
CA GLU A 258 15.94 5.98 19.57
C GLU A 258 15.46 7.43 19.73
N ILE A 259 15.47 8.18 18.63
CA ILE A 259 15.12 9.59 18.57
C ILE A 259 14.20 9.82 17.38
N MET A 260 13.14 10.61 17.58
CA MET A 260 12.22 10.99 16.51
C MET A 260 12.35 12.47 16.19
N ILE A 261 12.63 12.79 14.92
CA ILE A 261 12.59 14.14 14.36
C ILE A 261 11.21 14.40 13.78
N THR A 262 10.61 15.51 14.19
CA THR A 262 9.29 15.97 13.74
C THR A 262 9.39 17.35 13.11
N GLY A 263 8.33 17.80 12.43
CA GLY A 263 8.30 19.11 11.77
C GLY A 263 9.07 19.18 10.45
N ILE A 264 9.31 18.03 9.83
CA ILE A 264 9.86 17.92 8.48
C ILE A 264 8.76 18.31 7.49
N LYS A 265 9.09 19.17 6.51
CA LYS A 265 8.08 19.78 5.64
C LYS A 265 7.58 18.83 4.56
N THR A 266 8.48 18.01 4.01
CA THR A 266 8.16 17.14 2.88
C THR A 266 8.73 15.74 3.08
N THR A 267 8.09 14.75 2.46
CA THR A 267 8.53 13.36 2.50
C THR A 267 9.91 13.19 1.87
N GLU A 268 10.24 13.98 0.85
CA GLU A 268 11.54 13.96 0.18
C GLU A 268 12.66 14.37 1.14
N GLU A 269 12.45 15.44 1.93
CA GLU A 269 13.41 15.87 2.95
C GLU A 269 13.63 14.77 4.01
N ALA A 270 12.55 14.14 4.48
CA ALA A 270 12.63 13.02 5.42
C ALA A 270 13.42 11.83 4.85
N GLN A 271 13.18 11.50 3.58
CA GLN A 271 13.90 10.43 2.89
C GLN A 271 15.39 10.74 2.71
N ARG A 272 15.76 11.99 2.40
CA ARG A 272 17.18 12.37 2.31
C ARG A 272 17.90 12.19 3.64
N ILE A 273 17.29 12.63 4.74
CA ILE A 273 17.83 12.44 6.10
C ILE A 273 17.99 10.95 6.40
N ALA A 274 16.96 10.14 6.13
CA ALA A 274 17.00 8.71 6.44
C ALA A 274 18.11 7.98 5.67
N ARG A 275 18.32 8.33 4.40
CA ARG A 275 19.35 7.74 3.55
C ARG A 275 20.77 8.13 3.98
N SER A 276 21.00 9.37 4.41
CA SER A 276 22.34 9.82 4.81
C SER A 276 22.86 9.13 6.08
N ILE A 277 21.95 8.59 6.88
CA ILE A 277 22.25 7.82 8.07
C ILE A 277 22.43 6.33 7.74
N SER A 278 21.49 5.74 7.01
CA SER A 278 21.49 4.30 6.71
C SER A 278 22.53 3.89 5.65
N GLY A 279 23.16 4.83 4.94
CA GLY A 279 24.20 4.57 3.93
C GLY A 279 25.64 4.58 4.45
N ASN A 280 25.86 4.57 5.77
CA ASN A 280 27.19 4.62 6.40
C ASN A 280 27.80 3.22 6.72
N GLU A 281 27.31 2.13 6.11
CA GLU A 281 27.90 0.78 6.26
C GLU A 281 29.20 0.57 5.45
#